data_AF-A0AAV7EAY1-F1
#
_entry.id   AF-A0AAV7EAY1-F1
#
_cell.length_a   1.000
_cell.length_b   1.000
_cell.length_c   1.000
_cell.angle_alpha   90.00
_cell.angle_beta   90.00
_cell.angle_gamma   90.00
#
_symmetry.space_group_name_H-M   'P 1'
#
loop_
_entity.id
_entity.type
_entity.pdbx_description
1 polymer ?
#
loop_
_entity_poly.entity_id
_entity_poly.type
_entity_poly.pdbx_seq_one_letter_code
_entity_poly.pdbx_strand_id
1 'polypeptide(L)'
;MKLKLSSSVIPWLILLTCILLYLYSSVLSFYSSTANSSFIRLRDIRKSPTCNFSEGRWIRDPSYQPIYGANCPFHRNSWNCLRNKRENMRNINSWRWVPDSCSLSRIHPVEFLGLMRNKNIGFVGDSLNENFLVSFLCILHTADEGAKKWKRKGAWRGGYFPKFNVTVAYHRAVLLAKYDWQPTKFPGQDGLKGIYRVDVDVPANDWINITKFYDVLVFNTGHWWNHDKFPKETPLVFYEKGKPLLPPLKVSDGLQVVLNNVVSYIEREVLPRTVKLWRTQSPRHFYGGEWNQNGSCLFDGPLDENQLDLWFHPKNRGVNKEAREVNHLIQQALQGTSIKLLEVSHLSEFRADAHPAIWLGKQDAVAIWGQDCMHWCLPGLPDTWVDILSEIILNNLERG
;
A
#
# COMPACT_ATOMS: atom_id res chain seq x y z
N MET A 1 -9.84 -6.89 -75.23
CA MET A 1 -9.28 -8.24 -75.43
C MET A 1 -9.55 -9.06 -74.17
N LYS A 2 -10.53 -10.00 -74.20
CA LYS A 2 -10.85 -10.85 -73.05
C LYS A 2 -9.76 -11.91 -72.91
N LEU A 3 -8.91 -11.81 -71.88
CA LEU A 3 -7.98 -12.87 -71.52
C LEU A 3 -8.78 -14.09 -71.05
N LYS A 4 -8.98 -15.08 -71.94
CA LYS A 4 -9.43 -16.41 -71.55
C LYS A 4 -8.26 -17.07 -70.81
N LEU A 5 -8.37 -17.16 -69.49
CA LEU A 5 -7.49 -17.99 -68.69
C LEU A 5 -7.62 -19.43 -69.21
N SER A 6 -6.53 -20.01 -69.70
CA SER A 6 -6.52 -21.39 -70.21
C SER A 6 -6.95 -22.34 -69.10
N SER A 7 -7.87 -23.26 -69.42
CA SER A 7 -8.40 -24.32 -68.51
C SER A 7 -7.28 -25.15 -67.87
N SER A 8 -6.07 -25.14 -68.45
CA SER A 8 -4.90 -25.83 -67.93
C SER A 8 -4.25 -25.13 -66.73
N VAL A 9 -4.56 -23.86 -66.43
CA VAL A 9 -3.88 -23.07 -65.38
C VAL A 9 -4.62 -23.14 -64.04
N ILE A 10 -5.93 -23.37 -64.08
CA ILE A 10 -6.79 -23.45 -62.90
C ILE A 10 -6.37 -24.58 -61.94
N PRO A 11 -6.04 -25.81 -62.40
CA PRO A 11 -5.61 -26.88 -61.51
C PRO A 11 -4.29 -26.56 -60.80
N TRP A 12 -3.38 -25.88 -61.49
CA TRP A 12 -2.08 -25.47 -60.92
C TRP A 12 -2.22 -24.38 -59.87
N LEU A 13 -3.14 -23.43 -60.06
CA LEU A 13 -3.44 -22.41 -59.05
C LEU A 13 -4.06 -23.03 -57.80
N ILE A 14 -4.98 -23.99 -57.95
CA ILE A 14 -5.57 -24.72 -56.83
C ILE A 14 -4.49 -25.50 -56.08
N LEU A 15 -3.64 -26.24 -56.80
CA LEU A 15 -2.53 -26.99 -56.21
C LEU A 15 -1.58 -26.07 -55.41
N LEU A 16 -1.22 -24.92 -55.98
CA LEU A 16 -0.37 -23.93 -55.32
C LEU A 16 -1.03 -23.38 -54.04
N THR A 17 -2.33 -23.07 -54.07
CA THR A 17 -3.06 -22.61 -52.88
C THR A 17 -3.14 -23.68 -51.80
N CYS A 18 -3.34 -24.96 -52.16
CA CYS A 18 -3.34 -26.06 -51.21
C CYS A 18 -1.95 -26.28 -50.58
N ILE A 19 -0.88 -26.17 -51.37
CA ILE A 19 0.50 -26.25 -50.87
C ILE A 19 0.79 -25.10 -49.89
N LEU A 20 0.39 -23.87 -50.23
CA LEU A 20 0.57 -22.71 -49.35
C LEU A 20 -0.22 -22.84 -48.03
N LEU A 21 -1.45 -23.36 -48.08
CA LEU A 21 -2.25 -23.63 -46.87
C LEU A 21 -1.65 -24.75 -46.02
N TYR A 22 -1.14 -25.81 -46.64
CA TYR A 22 -0.45 -26.88 -45.93
C TYR A 22 0.83 -26.37 -45.25
N LEU A 23 1.65 -25.59 -45.95
CA LEU A 23 2.85 -24.96 -45.40
C LEU A 23 2.50 -23.97 -44.28
N TYR A 24 1.42 -23.20 -44.40
CA TYR A 24 0.95 -22.31 -43.33
C TYR A 24 0.51 -23.11 -42.09
N SER A 25 -0.22 -24.21 -42.27
CA SER A 25 -0.68 -25.07 -41.17
C SER A 25 0.47 -25.80 -40.45
N SER A 26 1.52 -26.20 -41.17
CA SER A 26 2.70 -26.84 -40.59
C SER A 26 3.57 -25.83 -39.84
N VAL A 27 3.70 -24.60 -40.35
CA VAL A 27 4.37 -23.50 -39.65
C VAL A 27 3.62 -23.08 -38.38
N LEU A 28 2.27 -23.03 -38.41
CA LEU A 28 1.43 -22.80 -37.22
C LEU A 28 1.59 -23.90 -36.18
N SER A 29 1.68 -25.17 -36.61
CA SER A 29 1.92 -26.29 -35.70
C SER A 29 3.32 -26.25 -35.07
N PHE A 30 4.33 -25.76 -35.80
CA PHE A 30 5.68 -25.51 -35.28
C PHE A 30 5.74 -24.30 -34.32
N TYR A 31 4.96 -23.24 -34.57
CA TYR A 31 4.86 -22.10 -33.66
C TYR A 31 4.09 -22.46 -32.37
N SER A 32 3.06 -23.31 -32.48
CA SER A 32 2.30 -23.78 -31.32
C SER A 32 3.09 -24.80 -30.47
N SER A 33 4.02 -25.55 -31.05
CA SER A 33 4.90 -26.48 -30.33
C SER A 33 6.14 -25.80 -29.73
N THR A 34 6.59 -24.67 -30.28
CA THR A 34 7.69 -23.87 -29.71
C THR A 34 7.24 -22.83 -28.68
N ALA A 35 5.95 -22.43 -28.68
CA ALA A 35 5.37 -21.56 -27.65
C ALA A 35 5.04 -22.26 -26.32
N ASN A 36 5.08 -23.60 -26.27
CA ASN A 36 4.67 -24.39 -25.10
C ASN A 36 5.81 -25.08 -24.34
N SER A 37 7.07 -24.65 -24.53
CA SER A 37 8.23 -25.30 -23.88
C SER A 37 9.15 -24.36 -23.07
N SER A 38 8.80 -23.10 -22.85
CA SER A 38 9.64 -22.18 -22.05
C SER A 38 8.91 -21.35 -20.99
N PHE A 39 7.60 -21.52 -20.85
CA PHE A 39 6.83 -20.92 -19.74
C PHE A 39 6.54 -21.98 -18.68
N ILE A 40 6.78 -21.59 -17.43
CA ILE A 40 6.79 -22.40 -16.22
C ILE A 40 8.12 -23.18 -16.03
N ARG A 41 9.21 -22.44 -15.74
CA ARG A 41 10.11 -22.93 -14.68
C ARG A 41 9.25 -22.96 -13.42
N LEU A 42 8.68 -24.12 -13.11
CA LEU A 42 8.20 -24.43 -11.77
C LEU A 42 9.39 -24.11 -10.87
N ARG A 43 9.30 -23.02 -10.09
CA ARG A 43 10.18 -22.82 -8.95
C ARG A 43 10.12 -24.14 -8.20
N ASP A 44 11.27 -24.79 -8.04
CA ASP A 44 11.43 -25.99 -7.22
C ASP A 44 10.89 -25.63 -5.83
N ILE A 45 9.61 -25.95 -5.55
CA ILE A 45 8.98 -25.79 -4.25
C ILE A 45 9.52 -26.94 -3.39
N ARG A 46 10.81 -26.87 -3.09
CA ARG A 46 11.24 -27.20 -1.73
C ARG A 46 10.37 -26.31 -0.85
N LYS A 47 9.80 -26.86 0.22
CA LYS A 47 9.16 -26.09 1.29
C LYS A 47 10.20 -25.10 1.81
N SER A 48 10.34 -23.96 1.11
CA SER A 48 11.15 -22.86 1.57
C SER A 48 10.50 -22.42 2.86
N PRO A 49 11.27 -22.16 3.92
CA PRO A 49 10.73 -21.48 5.08
C PRO A 49 9.93 -20.26 4.57
N THR A 50 8.79 -20.00 5.20
CA THR A 50 8.00 -18.79 4.95
C THR A 50 8.96 -17.61 4.97
N CYS A 51 9.17 -16.99 3.80
CA CYS A 51 10.14 -15.92 3.61
C CYS A 51 9.77 -14.76 4.51
N ASN A 52 10.69 -14.37 5.38
CA ASN A 52 10.53 -13.16 6.17
C ASN A 52 11.04 -11.97 5.36
N PHE A 53 10.12 -11.15 4.86
CA PHE A 53 10.44 -9.95 4.09
C PHE A 53 10.81 -8.74 4.96
N SER A 54 10.59 -8.78 6.28
CA SER A 54 10.79 -7.64 7.17
C SER A 54 12.24 -7.46 7.64
N GLU A 55 13.01 -8.54 7.66
CA GLU A 55 14.43 -8.57 8.06
C GLU A 55 15.34 -8.65 6.84
N GLY A 56 16.38 -7.80 6.83
CA GLY A 56 17.24 -7.64 5.68
C GLY A 56 18.02 -6.34 5.71
N ARG A 57 18.48 -5.91 4.55
CA ARG A 57 19.27 -4.68 4.40
C ARG A 57 18.97 -3.93 3.12
N TRP A 58 19.15 -2.62 3.18
CA TRP A 58 19.17 -1.78 2.00
C TRP A 58 20.53 -1.87 1.32
N ILE A 59 20.51 -2.19 0.03
CA ILE A 59 21.69 -2.12 -0.84
C ILE A 59 21.48 -1.02 -1.86
N ARG A 60 22.56 -0.31 -2.19
CA ARG A 60 22.55 0.67 -3.27
C ARG A 60 22.84 -0.03 -4.59
N ASP A 61 21.92 0.12 -5.53
CA ASP A 61 22.04 -0.37 -6.90
C ASP A 61 21.79 0.81 -7.86
N PRO A 62 22.84 1.43 -8.42
CA PRO A 62 22.71 2.56 -9.34
C PRO A 62 21.93 2.25 -10.64
N SER A 63 21.74 0.97 -10.96
CA SER A 63 20.94 0.50 -12.10
C SER A 63 19.46 0.33 -11.74
N TYR A 64 19.11 0.31 -10.46
CA TYR A 64 17.74 0.24 -9.98
C TYR A 64 17.00 1.55 -10.27
N GLN A 65 15.95 1.44 -11.10
CA GLN A 65 15.16 2.58 -11.58
C GLN A 65 13.68 2.35 -11.31
N PRO A 66 12.89 3.37 -10.94
CA PRO A 66 11.44 3.25 -10.76
C PRO A 66 10.68 2.68 -11.96
N ILE A 67 9.56 1.97 -11.71
CA ILE A 67 8.68 1.43 -12.78
C ILE A 67 7.92 2.57 -13.48
N TYR A 68 7.61 3.63 -12.75
CA TYR A 68 6.76 4.72 -13.22
C TYR A 68 7.42 6.08 -12.94
N GLY A 69 7.02 7.08 -13.73
CA GLY A 69 7.52 8.45 -13.61
C GLY A 69 6.53 9.44 -12.98
N ALA A 70 6.86 10.71 -13.10
CA ALA A 70 6.05 11.83 -12.61
C ALA A 70 4.64 11.92 -13.24
N ASN A 71 4.46 11.33 -14.42
CA ASN A 71 3.24 11.48 -15.24
C ASN A 71 2.12 10.50 -14.89
N CYS A 72 2.32 9.59 -13.92
CA CYS A 72 1.26 8.68 -13.51
C CYS A 72 0.00 9.45 -13.05
N PRO A 73 -1.21 9.12 -13.57
CA PRO A 73 -2.43 9.88 -13.33
C PRO A 73 -3.02 9.70 -11.91
N PHE A 74 -2.50 8.74 -11.13
CA PHE A 74 -2.95 8.45 -9.77
C PHE A 74 -2.22 9.25 -8.69
N HIS A 75 -1.13 9.92 -9.05
CA HIS A 75 -0.30 10.73 -8.14
C HIS A 75 -1.11 11.73 -7.32
N ARG A 76 -0.59 12.04 -6.13
CA ARG A 76 -0.94 13.25 -5.39
C ARG A 76 0.17 14.27 -5.51
N ASN A 77 -0.22 15.55 -5.46
CA ASN A 77 0.74 16.61 -5.69
C ASN A 77 1.85 16.65 -4.66
N SER A 78 1.54 16.45 -3.39
CA SER A 78 2.50 16.46 -2.28
C SER A 78 3.49 15.30 -2.29
N TRP A 79 3.17 14.19 -2.94
CA TRP A 79 4.02 12.97 -2.95
C TRP A 79 4.81 12.80 -4.24
N ASN A 80 4.46 13.53 -5.30
CA ASN A 80 5.13 13.46 -6.59
C ASN A 80 6.44 14.27 -6.57
N CYS A 81 7.45 13.74 -5.87
CA CYS A 81 8.72 14.42 -5.62
C CYS A 81 9.53 14.64 -6.91
N LEU A 82 9.37 13.78 -7.92
CA LEU A 82 9.96 14.00 -9.25
C LEU A 82 9.41 15.29 -9.88
N ARG A 83 8.08 15.46 -9.90
CA ARG A 83 7.45 16.66 -10.46
C ARG A 83 7.73 17.91 -9.61
N ASN A 84 7.81 17.75 -8.30
CA ASN A 84 8.14 18.83 -7.37
C ASN A 84 9.64 19.15 -7.34
N LYS A 85 10.44 18.53 -8.23
CA LYS A 85 11.87 18.79 -8.43
C LYS A 85 12.70 18.59 -7.17
N ARG A 86 12.34 17.60 -6.35
CA ARG A 86 13.18 17.17 -5.23
C ARG A 86 14.55 16.74 -5.74
N GLU A 87 15.60 17.26 -5.13
CA GLU A 87 16.96 16.85 -5.49
C GLU A 87 17.21 15.38 -5.09
N ASN A 88 18.28 14.78 -5.62
CA ASN A 88 18.74 13.44 -5.24
C ASN A 88 17.74 12.28 -5.45
N MET A 89 16.61 12.49 -6.12
CA MET A 89 15.62 11.43 -6.37
C MET A 89 16.19 10.19 -7.08
N ARG A 90 17.19 10.36 -7.95
CA ARG A 90 17.89 9.21 -8.57
C ARG A 90 18.62 8.34 -7.54
N ASN A 91 19.26 8.97 -6.55
CA ASN A 91 19.97 8.26 -5.48
C ASN A 91 18.98 7.60 -4.52
N ILE A 92 17.94 8.33 -4.11
CA ILE A 92 16.87 7.82 -3.22
C ILE A 92 16.20 6.59 -3.85
N ASN A 93 15.95 6.61 -5.16
CA ASN A 93 15.34 5.51 -5.89
C ASN A 93 16.30 4.39 -6.29
N SER A 94 17.61 4.53 -6.05
CA SER A 94 18.61 3.48 -6.31
C SER A 94 18.75 2.47 -5.17
N TRP A 95 18.06 2.69 -4.05
CA TRP A 95 18.07 1.77 -2.92
C TRP A 95 17.09 0.62 -3.15
N ARG A 96 17.57 -0.61 -2.93
CA ARG A 96 16.78 -1.85 -3.02
C ARG A 96 16.87 -2.62 -1.71
N TRP A 97 15.72 -3.09 -1.22
CA TRP A 97 15.66 -3.96 -0.06
C TRP A 97 16.00 -5.40 -0.44
N VAL A 98 16.86 -6.04 0.36
CA VAL A 98 17.23 -7.45 0.19
C VAL A 98 16.97 -8.16 1.51
N PRO A 99 15.93 -9.01 1.58
CA PRO A 99 15.69 -9.84 2.75
C PRO A 99 16.83 -10.82 3.00
N ASP A 100 17.08 -11.16 4.27
CA ASP A 100 18.21 -12.05 4.62
C ASP A 100 17.94 -13.52 4.28
N SER A 101 16.68 -13.94 4.37
CA SER A 101 16.29 -15.35 4.26
C SER A 101 15.80 -15.77 2.88
N CYS A 102 15.66 -14.83 1.94
CA CYS A 102 14.99 -15.06 0.66
C CYS A 102 15.22 -13.93 -0.36
N SER A 103 14.85 -14.18 -1.61
CA SER A 103 14.81 -13.16 -2.65
C SER A 103 13.47 -12.43 -2.66
N LEU A 104 13.52 -11.09 -2.62
CA LEU A 104 12.40 -10.24 -2.99
C LEU A 104 12.51 -9.88 -4.47
N SER A 105 11.57 -10.37 -5.27
CA SER A 105 11.47 -9.99 -6.68
C SER A 105 10.68 -8.69 -6.79
N ARG A 106 11.09 -7.86 -7.74
CA ARG A 106 10.29 -6.70 -8.11
C ARG A 106 8.97 -7.17 -8.74
N ILE A 107 7.88 -6.51 -8.43
CA ILE A 107 6.59 -6.76 -9.08
C ILE A 107 6.71 -6.65 -10.61
N HIS A 108 6.21 -7.66 -11.32
CA HIS A 108 5.99 -7.60 -12.76
C HIS A 108 4.51 -7.25 -13.03
N PRO A 109 4.17 -5.98 -13.38
CA PRO A 109 2.79 -5.50 -13.29
C PRO A 109 1.79 -6.25 -14.16
N VAL A 110 2.20 -6.69 -15.35
CA VAL A 110 1.35 -7.47 -16.28
C VAL A 110 1.04 -8.86 -15.72
N GLU A 111 2.04 -9.50 -15.12
CA GLU A 111 1.88 -10.84 -14.54
C GLU A 111 1.02 -10.78 -13.28
N PHE A 112 1.31 -9.81 -12.40
CA PHE A 112 0.51 -9.59 -11.20
C PHE A 112 -0.96 -9.34 -11.53
N LEU A 113 -1.26 -8.41 -12.46
CA LEU A 113 -2.64 -8.16 -12.87
C LEU A 113 -3.27 -9.38 -13.59
N GLY A 114 -2.47 -10.15 -14.32
CA GLY A 114 -2.89 -11.41 -14.94
C GLY A 114 -3.38 -12.43 -13.91
N LEU A 115 -2.62 -12.63 -12.83
CA LEU A 115 -2.95 -13.53 -11.72
C LEU A 115 -4.10 -12.98 -10.86
N MET A 116 -4.22 -11.65 -10.76
CA MET A 116 -5.32 -10.98 -10.08
C MET A 116 -6.59 -10.82 -10.94
N ARG A 117 -6.64 -11.37 -12.16
CA ARG A 117 -7.77 -11.17 -13.08
C ARG A 117 -9.12 -11.46 -12.41
N ASN A 118 -10.08 -10.55 -12.61
CA ASN A 118 -11.42 -10.59 -12.01
C ASN A 118 -11.47 -10.49 -10.46
N LYS A 119 -10.37 -10.11 -9.82
CA LYS A 119 -10.30 -9.92 -8.36
C LYS A 119 -10.17 -8.45 -7.99
N ASN A 120 -10.49 -8.12 -6.74
CA ASN A 120 -10.37 -6.75 -6.22
C ASN A 120 -9.49 -6.68 -4.97
N ILE A 121 -8.75 -5.59 -4.84
CA ILE A 121 -7.87 -5.29 -3.70
C ILE A 121 -8.36 -4.01 -3.00
N GLY A 122 -8.55 -4.09 -1.69
CA GLY A 122 -9.01 -2.98 -0.87
C GLY A 122 -7.98 -2.55 0.17
N PHE A 123 -7.75 -1.25 0.29
CA PHE A 123 -6.98 -0.64 1.37
C PHE A 123 -7.95 0.09 2.31
N VAL A 124 -7.76 -0.06 3.61
CA VAL A 124 -8.60 0.58 4.63
C VAL A 124 -7.70 1.20 5.68
N GLY A 125 -7.92 2.46 6.04
CA GLY A 125 -7.17 3.09 7.13
C GLY A 125 -6.86 4.55 6.91
N ASP A 126 -5.61 4.93 7.21
CA ASP A 126 -5.15 6.32 7.21
C ASP A 126 -4.43 6.73 5.91
N SER A 127 -3.92 7.97 5.88
CA SER A 127 -3.29 8.56 4.69
C SER A 127 -2.03 7.84 4.22
N LEU A 128 -1.39 7.01 5.05
CA LEU A 128 -0.23 6.23 4.61
C LEU A 128 -0.64 5.01 3.80
N ASN A 129 -1.83 4.44 4.06
CA ASN A 129 -2.42 3.48 3.13
C ASN A 129 -2.83 4.15 1.81
N GLU A 130 -3.27 5.42 1.82
CA GLU A 130 -3.47 6.16 0.56
C GLU A 130 -2.14 6.40 -0.18
N ASN A 131 -1.07 6.76 0.52
CA ASN A 131 0.26 6.95 -0.07
C ASN A 131 0.80 5.64 -0.68
N PHE A 132 0.63 4.53 0.04
CA PHE A 132 0.96 3.19 -0.46
C PHE A 132 0.11 2.78 -1.67
N LEU A 133 -1.20 2.98 -1.61
CA LEU A 133 -2.12 2.74 -2.73
C LEU A 133 -1.70 3.51 -3.98
N VAL A 134 -1.29 4.78 -3.86
CA VAL A 134 -0.91 5.58 -5.02
C VAL A 134 0.34 5.01 -5.72
N SER A 135 1.35 4.55 -4.96
CA SER A 135 2.49 3.82 -5.54
C SER A 135 2.01 2.59 -6.31
N PHE A 136 1.17 1.78 -5.66
CA PHE A 136 0.66 0.54 -6.25
C PHE A 136 -0.12 0.79 -7.54
N LEU A 137 -1.05 1.76 -7.54
CA LEU A 137 -1.82 2.13 -8.72
C LEU A 137 -0.91 2.62 -9.86
N CYS A 138 0.14 3.38 -9.55
CA CYS A 138 1.07 3.87 -10.56
C CYS A 138 1.93 2.76 -11.17
N ILE A 139 2.37 1.80 -10.38
CA ILE A 139 3.05 0.60 -10.86
C ILE A 139 2.12 -0.20 -11.78
N LEU A 140 0.90 -0.51 -11.34
CA LEU A 140 -0.06 -1.30 -12.11
C LEU A 140 -0.50 -0.60 -13.40
N HIS A 141 -0.55 0.73 -13.41
CA HIS A 141 -0.91 1.52 -14.59
C HIS A 141 0.01 1.27 -15.79
N THR A 142 1.27 0.89 -15.54
CA THR A 142 2.21 0.56 -16.63
C THR A 142 1.83 -0.70 -17.41
N ALA A 143 1.01 -1.58 -16.83
CA ALA A 143 0.44 -2.74 -17.54
C ALA A 143 -0.91 -2.43 -18.22
N ASP A 144 -1.62 -1.41 -17.75
CA ASP A 144 -2.91 -1.00 -18.31
C ASP A 144 -3.08 0.52 -18.24
N GLU A 145 -2.60 1.19 -19.30
CA GLU A 145 -2.75 2.63 -19.50
C GLU A 145 -4.23 3.06 -19.63
N GLY A 146 -5.13 2.12 -19.91
CA GLY A 146 -6.58 2.34 -19.94
C GLY A 146 -7.23 2.41 -18.55
N ALA A 147 -6.44 2.32 -17.46
CA ALA A 147 -6.94 2.34 -16.10
C ALA A 147 -7.74 3.61 -15.78
N LYS A 148 -8.89 3.43 -15.15
CA LYS A 148 -9.84 4.50 -14.82
C LYS A 148 -9.87 4.76 -13.33
N LYS A 149 -10.02 6.02 -12.90
CA LYS A 149 -10.23 6.35 -11.49
C LYS A 149 -11.47 5.65 -10.95
N TRP A 150 -11.37 5.08 -9.75
CA TRP A 150 -12.46 4.39 -9.07
C TRP A 150 -12.85 5.11 -7.77
N LYS A 151 -14.13 5.42 -7.63
CA LYS A 151 -14.75 6.03 -6.43
C LYS A 151 -16.10 5.42 -6.05
N ARG A 152 -16.37 4.21 -6.56
CA ARG A 152 -17.63 3.50 -6.28
C ARG A 152 -17.49 2.72 -4.97
N LYS A 153 -18.62 2.22 -4.44
CA LYS A 153 -18.68 1.41 -3.21
C LYS A 153 -18.11 2.11 -1.97
N GLY A 154 -18.17 3.46 -1.92
CA GLY A 154 -17.62 4.24 -0.81
C GLY A 154 -16.13 4.55 -0.90
N ALA A 155 -15.43 4.08 -1.96
CA ALA A 155 -14.00 4.31 -2.10
C ALA A 155 -13.66 5.80 -2.25
N TRP A 156 -12.73 6.27 -1.42
CA TRP A 156 -12.21 7.62 -1.47
C TRP A 156 -11.33 7.83 -2.71
N ARG A 157 -10.53 6.81 -3.06
CA ARG A 157 -9.61 6.77 -4.20
C ARG A 157 -9.47 5.34 -4.70
N GLY A 158 -9.14 5.17 -5.98
CA GLY A 158 -8.82 3.86 -6.54
C GLY A 158 -8.58 3.91 -8.05
N GLY A 159 -8.28 2.74 -8.62
CA GLY A 159 -8.15 2.48 -10.04
C GLY A 159 -8.86 1.19 -10.44
N TYR A 160 -9.50 1.23 -11.61
CA TYR A 160 -10.05 0.05 -12.29
C TYR A 160 -9.24 -0.20 -13.56
N PHE A 161 -8.71 -1.42 -13.69
CA PHE A 161 -7.83 -1.87 -14.76
C PHE A 161 -8.63 -2.76 -15.73
N PRO A 162 -9.24 -2.18 -16.79
CA PRO A 162 -10.19 -2.89 -17.66
C PRO A 162 -9.61 -4.09 -18.40
N LYS A 163 -8.31 -4.11 -18.76
CA LYS A 163 -7.70 -5.27 -19.46
C LYS A 163 -7.72 -6.54 -18.62
N PHE A 164 -7.73 -6.38 -17.30
CA PHE A 164 -7.66 -7.46 -16.31
C PHE A 164 -8.93 -7.60 -15.49
N ASN A 165 -9.85 -6.65 -15.61
CA ASN A 165 -11.04 -6.54 -14.76
C ASN A 165 -10.67 -6.56 -13.27
N VAL A 166 -9.69 -5.74 -12.88
CA VAL A 166 -9.19 -5.62 -11.50
C VAL A 166 -9.54 -4.25 -10.94
N THR A 167 -10.05 -4.22 -9.72
CA THR A 167 -10.22 -2.95 -8.98
C THR A 167 -9.26 -2.90 -7.81
N VAL A 168 -8.57 -1.79 -7.65
CA VAL A 168 -7.76 -1.49 -6.46
C VAL A 168 -8.27 -0.18 -5.86
N ALA A 169 -8.74 -0.19 -4.62
CA ALA A 169 -9.33 1.02 -4.03
C ALA A 169 -9.06 1.18 -2.54
N TYR A 170 -9.14 2.42 -2.07
CA TYR A 170 -8.89 2.85 -0.70
C TYR A 170 -10.12 3.46 -0.06
N HIS A 171 -10.38 3.04 1.18
CA HIS A 171 -11.43 3.53 2.07
C HIS A 171 -10.79 4.22 3.25
N ARG A 172 -11.07 5.52 3.39
CA ARG A 172 -10.49 6.34 4.44
C ARG A 172 -11.25 6.11 5.75
N ALA A 173 -10.60 5.45 6.69
CA ALA A 173 -11.14 5.11 8.00
C ALA A 173 -10.04 5.23 9.05
N VAL A 174 -9.66 6.46 9.39
CA VAL A 174 -8.42 6.77 10.13
C VAL A 174 -8.32 6.14 11.53
N LEU A 175 -9.46 5.89 12.19
CA LEU A 175 -9.51 5.17 13.48
C LEU A 175 -10.07 3.75 13.34
N LEU A 176 -10.47 3.33 12.13
CA LEU A 176 -11.21 2.10 11.80
C LEU A 176 -12.58 1.91 12.51
N ALA A 177 -12.75 2.40 13.73
CA ALA A 177 -14.01 2.50 14.45
C ALA A 177 -14.77 3.78 14.06
N LYS A 178 -16.09 3.75 14.30
CA LYS A 178 -16.96 4.91 14.13
C LYS A 178 -16.55 6.00 15.11
N TYR A 179 -16.40 7.21 14.61
CA TYR A 179 -16.14 8.38 15.44
C TYR A 179 -16.87 9.61 14.90
N ASP A 180 -17.45 10.41 15.80
CA ASP A 180 -18.25 11.58 15.46
C ASP A 180 -17.91 12.76 16.38
N TRP A 181 -17.86 13.97 15.79
CA TRP A 181 -17.69 15.22 16.53
C TRP A 181 -18.97 15.58 17.31
N GLN A 182 -18.82 15.94 18.57
CA GLN A 182 -19.89 16.41 19.45
C GLN A 182 -19.46 17.71 20.14
N PRO A 183 -20.03 18.87 19.78
CA PRO A 183 -19.68 20.13 20.43
C PRO A 183 -20.14 20.16 21.88
N THR A 184 -19.40 20.89 22.74
CA THR A 184 -19.82 21.12 24.13
C THR A 184 -21.09 21.96 24.17
N LYS A 185 -21.98 21.67 25.13
CA LYS A 185 -23.15 22.51 25.42
C LYS A 185 -22.79 23.72 26.30
N PHE A 186 -21.63 23.70 26.95
CA PHE A 186 -21.16 24.76 27.84
C PHE A 186 -19.73 25.16 27.45
N PRO A 187 -19.58 26.02 26.42
CA PRO A 187 -18.26 26.53 26.05
C PRO A 187 -17.72 27.42 27.18
N GLY A 188 -16.52 27.14 27.66
CA GLY A 188 -15.74 28.12 28.45
C GLY A 188 -15.40 27.76 29.90
N GLN A 189 -15.91 26.68 30.50
CA GLN A 189 -15.53 26.36 31.89
C GLN A 189 -14.11 25.77 32.02
N ASP A 190 -13.63 25.01 31.02
CA ASP A 190 -12.30 24.36 31.07
C ASP A 190 -11.52 24.40 29.72
N GLY A 191 -11.90 25.29 28.80
CA GLY A 191 -11.33 25.34 27.44
C GLY A 191 -11.78 24.22 26.49
N LEU A 192 -12.58 23.26 26.98
CA LEU A 192 -13.19 22.20 26.18
C LEU A 192 -14.17 22.77 25.15
N LYS A 193 -13.96 22.45 23.87
CA LYS A 193 -14.84 22.85 22.74
C LYS A 193 -15.85 21.77 22.38
N GLY A 194 -15.58 20.53 22.77
CA GLY A 194 -16.39 19.36 22.46
C GLY A 194 -15.53 18.10 22.49
N ILE A 195 -16.08 16.98 22.04
CA ILE A 195 -15.40 15.67 22.05
C ILE A 195 -15.56 15.00 20.68
N TYR A 196 -14.62 14.13 20.36
CA TYR A 196 -14.83 13.11 19.34
C TYR A 196 -15.24 11.82 20.04
N ARG A 197 -16.52 11.47 19.96
CA ARG A 197 -17.03 10.20 20.47
C ARG A 197 -16.52 9.09 19.56
N VAL A 198 -15.90 8.06 20.13
CA VAL A 198 -15.49 6.83 19.44
C VAL A 198 -16.31 5.68 19.98
N ASP A 199 -17.13 5.04 19.14
CA ASP A 199 -17.85 3.82 19.50
C ASP A 199 -16.93 2.62 19.22
N VAL A 200 -16.27 2.10 20.26
CA VAL A 200 -15.15 1.15 20.09
C VAL A 200 -15.58 -0.21 19.55
N ASP A 201 -16.86 -0.56 19.74
CA ASP A 201 -17.52 -1.79 19.30
C ASP A 201 -18.21 -1.66 17.93
N VAL A 202 -18.14 -0.48 17.29
CA VAL A 202 -18.81 -0.19 16.01
C VAL A 202 -17.76 0.18 14.95
N PRO A 203 -17.58 -0.63 13.89
CA PRO A 203 -16.72 -0.26 12.76
C PRO A 203 -17.21 1.00 12.05
N ALA A 204 -16.28 1.73 11.45
CA ALA A 204 -16.61 2.92 10.66
C ALA A 204 -17.46 2.56 9.42
N ASN A 205 -18.45 3.39 9.14
CA ASN A 205 -19.35 3.22 7.97
C ASN A 205 -18.60 3.23 6.64
N ASP A 206 -17.43 3.88 6.60
CA ASP A 206 -16.58 4.02 5.42
C ASP A 206 -16.12 2.69 4.82
N TRP A 207 -16.05 1.62 5.63
CA TRP A 207 -15.54 0.32 5.16
C TRP A 207 -16.39 -0.89 5.57
N ILE A 208 -17.41 -0.72 6.40
CA ILE A 208 -18.20 -1.86 6.89
C ILE A 208 -18.91 -2.65 5.77
N ASN A 209 -19.30 -1.96 4.68
CA ASN A 209 -20.10 -2.55 3.59
C ASN A 209 -19.27 -3.17 2.45
N ILE A 210 -17.96 -3.25 2.59
CA ILE A 210 -17.06 -3.73 1.52
C ILE A 210 -16.43 -5.11 1.80
N THR A 211 -16.70 -5.70 2.96
CA THR A 211 -16.07 -6.95 3.44
C THR A 211 -16.20 -8.14 2.49
N LYS A 212 -17.20 -8.12 1.59
CA LYS A 212 -17.47 -9.15 0.58
C LYS A 212 -17.04 -8.79 -0.85
N PHE A 213 -16.63 -7.54 -1.09
CA PHE A 213 -16.28 -7.06 -2.44
C PHE A 213 -14.84 -7.36 -2.84
N TYR A 214 -13.95 -7.52 -1.85
CA TYR A 214 -12.52 -7.64 -2.05
C TYR A 214 -11.99 -9.05 -1.79
N ASP A 215 -11.06 -9.49 -2.64
CA ASP A 215 -10.31 -10.73 -2.51
C ASP A 215 -9.06 -10.54 -1.64
N VAL A 216 -8.57 -9.30 -1.55
CA VAL A 216 -7.47 -8.90 -0.66
C VAL A 216 -7.87 -7.63 0.08
N LEU A 217 -7.70 -7.61 1.40
CA LEU A 217 -7.90 -6.42 2.23
C LEU A 217 -6.62 -6.10 3.02
N VAL A 218 -6.16 -4.85 2.91
CA VAL A 218 -4.99 -4.32 3.62
C VAL A 218 -5.44 -3.22 4.57
N PHE A 219 -5.34 -3.48 5.87
CA PHE A 219 -5.72 -2.55 6.94
C PHE A 219 -4.50 -1.83 7.50
N ASN A 220 -4.68 -0.59 7.94
CA ASN A 220 -3.75 0.10 8.84
C ASN A 220 -4.50 1.12 9.73
N THR A 221 -3.88 1.49 10.84
CA THR A 221 -4.25 2.65 11.66
C THR A 221 -3.11 2.96 12.61
N GLY A 222 -2.94 4.23 12.99
CA GLY A 222 -1.93 4.62 13.98
C GLY A 222 -1.67 6.12 13.99
N HIS A 223 -1.46 6.75 12.84
CA HIS A 223 -0.98 8.15 12.77
C HIS A 223 -1.96 9.21 13.30
N TRP A 224 -3.22 8.83 13.55
CA TRP A 224 -4.23 9.69 14.14
C TRP A 224 -4.40 9.49 15.66
N TRP A 225 -3.74 8.49 16.24
CA TRP A 225 -3.87 8.12 17.64
C TRP A 225 -2.89 8.92 18.52
N ASN A 226 -2.97 10.25 18.44
CA ASN A 226 -2.14 11.17 19.21
C ASN A 226 -2.87 12.47 19.55
N HIS A 227 -2.25 13.23 20.47
CA HIS A 227 -2.80 14.50 20.96
C HIS A 227 -2.71 15.64 19.95
N ASP A 228 -1.89 15.53 18.90
CA ASP A 228 -1.84 16.54 17.85
C ASP A 228 -3.09 16.49 16.95
N LYS A 229 -3.66 15.29 16.74
CA LYS A 229 -4.95 15.15 16.04
C LYS A 229 -6.15 15.37 16.95
N PHE A 230 -6.03 14.96 18.21
CA PHE A 230 -7.09 15.08 19.21
C PHE A 230 -6.58 15.74 20.49
N PRO A 231 -6.45 17.08 20.48
CA PRO A 231 -5.91 17.83 21.61
C PRO A 231 -6.92 17.92 22.75
N LYS A 232 -6.51 18.49 23.89
CA LYS A 232 -7.33 18.54 25.13
C LYS A 232 -8.64 19.30 24.97
N GLU A 233 -8.70 20.25 24.04
CA GLU A 233 -9.88 21.04 23.72
C GLU A 233 -10.92 20.23 22.92
N THR A 234 -10.47 19.18 22.21
CA THR A 234 -11.31 18.30 21.38
C THR A 234 -10.85 16.83 21.49
N PRO A 235 -10.88 16.23 22.69
CA PRO A 235 -10.29 14.92 22.93
C PRO A 235 -11.16 13.79 22.37
N LEU A 236 -10.55 12.61 22.22
CA LEU A 236 -11.29 11.37 22.02
C LEU A 236 -11.98 10.96 23.33
N VAL A 237 -13.23 10.51 23.24
CA VAL A 237 -13.97 9.89 24.35
C VAL A 237 -14.59 8.60 23.86
N PHE A 238 -14.29 7.51 24.57
CA PHE A 238 -14.61 6.17 24.14
C PHE A 238 -15.92 5.68 24.75
N TYR A 239 -16.73 5.04 23.90
CA TYR A 239 -18.03 4.49 24.23
C TYR A 239 -18.07 3.03 23.81
N GLU A 240 -18.77 2.20 24.59
CA GLU A 240 -19.11 0.82 24.25
C GLU A 240 -20.60 0.62 24.48
N LYS A 241 -21.31 0.02 23.52
CA LYS A 241 -22.77 -0.23 23.61
C LYS A 241 -23.56 1.03 24.01
N GLY A 242 -23.14 2.18 23.49
CA GLY A 242 -23.77 3.47 23.73
C GLY A 242 -23.49 4.13 25.08
N LYS A 243 -22.65 3.54 25.94
CA LYS A 243 -22.27 4.09 27.24
C LYS A 243 -20.79 4.53 27.24
N PRO A 244 -20.44 5.66 27.88
CA PRO A 244 -19.04 6.05 28.00
C PRO A 244 -18.26 5.04 28.85
N LEU A 245 -17.03 4.73 28.44
CA LEU A 245 -16.13 3.90 29.23
C LEU A 245 -15.58 4.72 30.41
N LEU A 246 -15.65 4.14 31.62
CA LEU A 246 -15.20 4.75 32.87
C LEU A 246 -14.23 3.80 33.60
N PRO A 247 -13.07 4.31 34.08
CA PRO A 247 -12.57 5.67 33.89
C PRO A 247 -12.26 5.98 32.41
N PRO A 248 -12.23 7.27 32.00
CA PRO A 248 -11.90 7.64 30.63
C PRO A 248 -10.54 7.08 30.19
N LEU A 249 -10.51 6.46 29.02
CA LEU A 249 -9.30 5.85 28.48
C LEU A 249 -8.36 6.90 27.89
N LYS A 250 -7.05 6.65 28.01
CA LYS A 250 -6.04 7.38 27.24
C LYS A 250 -6.11 6.94 25.77
N VAL A 251 -5.49 7.73 24.89
CA VAL A 251 -5.49 7.46 23.44
C VAL A 251 -4.90 6.08 23.10
N SER A 252 -3.80 5.68 23.78
CA SER A 252 -3.19 4.35 23.61
C SER A 252 -4.10 3.20 24.06
N ASP A 253 -4.79 3.38 25.19
CA ASP A 253 -5.68 2.36 25.74
C ASP A 253 -6.93 2.22 24.86
N GLY A 254 -7.46 3.35 24.39
CA GLY A 254 -8.54 3.39 23.39
C GLY A 254 -8.14 2.74 22.07
N LEU A 255 -6.91 2.95 21.59
CA LEU A 255 -6.36 2.26 20.42
C LEU A 255 -6.39 0.74 20.63
N GLN A 256 -5.88 0.24 21.76
CA GLN A 256 -5.89 -1.19 22.05
C GLN A 256 -7.31 -1.78 22.03
N VAL A 257 -8.28 -1.10 22.66
CA VAL A 257 -9.68 -1.55 22.68
C VAL A 257 -10.28 -1.57 21.27
N VAL A 258 -10.03 -0.53 20.47
CA VAL A 258 -10.49 -0.49 19.07
C VAL A 258 -9.83 -1.56 18.22
N LEU A 259 -8.52 -1.79 18.36
CA LEU A 259 -7.81 -2.86 17.64
C LEU A 259 -8.45 -4.22 17.94
N ASN A 260 -8.67 -4.55 19.22
CA ASN A 260 -9.26 -5.83 19.61
C ASN A 260 -10.66 -6.03 19.00
N ASN A 261 -11.51 -5.00 19.03
CA ASN A 261 -12.86 -5.05 18.48
C ASN A 261 -12.87 -5.11 16.94
N VAL A 262 -12.05 -4.30 16.27
CA VAL A 262 -11.96 -4.26 14.81
C VAL A 262 -11.38 -5.57 14.26
N VAL A 263 -10.33 -6.11 14.88
CA VAL A 263 -9.75 -7.40 14.50
C VAL A 263 -10.78 -8.52 14.66
N SER A 264 -11.48 -8.55 15.80
CA SER A 264 -12.58 -9.51 16.03
C SER A 264 -13.71 -9.38 15.00
N TYR A 265 -14.04 -8.15 14.60
CA TYR A 265 -15.02 -7.88 13.55
C TYR A 265 -14.54 -8.39 12.18
N ILE A 266 -13.29 -8.12 11.80
CA ILE A 266 -12.70 -8.59 10.54
C ILE A 266 -12.72 -10.11 10.46
N GLU A 267 -12.33 -10.82 11.54
CA GLU A 267 -12.37 -12.28 11.59
C GLU A 267 -13.76 -12.85 11.33
N ARG A 268 -14.79 -12.22 11.89
CA ARG A 268 -16.17 -12.67 11.78
C ARG A 268 -16.82 -12.33 10.42
N GLU A 269 -16.56 -11.14 9.89
CA GLU A 269 -17.37 -10.57 8.79
C GLU A 269 -16.68 -10.60 7.43
N VAL A 270 -15.34 -10.63 7.38
CA VAL A 270 -14.60 -10.79 6.13
C VAL A 270 -14.59 -12.27 5.75
N LEU A 271 -14.85 -12.54 4.47
CA LEU A 271 -14.95 -13.92 3.97
C LEU A 271 -13.67 -14.71 4.27
N PRO A 272 -13.76 -16.00 4.67
CA PRO A 272 -12.58 -16.81 4.96
C PRO A 272 -11.57 -16.93 3.81
N ARG A 273 -12.05 -16.83 2.56
CA ARG A 273 -11.21 -16.88 1.34
C ARG A 273 -10.46 -15.58 1.05
N THR A 274 -10.83 -14.47 1.69
CA THR A 274 -10.20 -13.17 1.46
C THR A 274 -8.83 -13.16 2.16
N VAL A 275 -7.79 -12.71 1.46
CA VAL A 275 -6.48 -12.49 2.06
C VAL A 275 -6.57 -11.24 2.94
N LYS A 276 -6.44 -11.43 4.26
CA LYS A 276 -6.52 -10.36 5.26
C LYS A 276 -5.11 -9.97 5.67
N LEU A 277 -4.72 -8.73 5.39
CA LEU A 277 -3.40 -8.18 5.72
C LEU A 277 -3.55 -6.98 6.65
N TRP A 278 -2.66 -6.89 7.64
CA TRP A 278 -2.50 -5.70 8.46
C TRP A 278 -1.11 -5.12 8.26
N ARG A 279 -1.04 -3.93 7.68
CA ARG A 279 0.21 -3.22 7.46
C ARG A 279 0.68 -2.59 8.76
N THR A 280 1.92 -2.86 9.14
CA THR A 280 2.52 -2.23 10.30
C THR A 280 2.66 -0.72 10.10
N GLN A 281 2.75 0.00 11.22
CA GLN A 281 2.80 1.45 11.27
C GLN A 281 4.02 2.00 10.53
N SER A 282 3.80 3.01 9.68
CA SER A 282 4.89 3.71 8.99
C SER A 282 5.68 4.55 9.99
N PRO A 283 7.02 4.53 9.98
CA PRO A 283 7.79 5.46 10.79
C PRO A 283 7.72 6.88 10.21
N ARG A 284 7.96 7.85 11.09
CA ARG A 284 8.22 9.26 10.79
C ARG A 284 9.67 9.58 11.15
N HIS A 285 10.30 10.56 10.49
CA HIS A 285 11.72 10.87 10.66
C HIS A 285 11.97 12.34 11.01
N PHE A 286 11.43 12.81 12.12
CA PHE A 286 11.66 14.17 12.59
C PHE A 286 13.00 14.31 13.31
N TYR A 287 13.81 15.26 12.88
CA TYR A 287 15.05 15.70 13.50
C TYR A 287 14.90 17.09 14.13
N GLY A 288 15.50 17.29 15.30
CA GLY A 288 15.56 18.59 15.99
C GLY A 288 14.30 19.00 16.76
N GLY A 289 13.13 18.44 16.43
CA GLY A 289 11.87 18.71 17.12
C GLY A 289 10.70 17.97 16.49
N GLU A 290 9.50 18.14 17.05
CA GLU A 290 8.24 17.62 16.46
C GLU A 290 7.83 18.42 15.21
N TRP A 291 6.82 17.91 14.48
CA TRP A 291 6.27 18.55 13.29
C TRP A 291 5.84 20.02 13.50
N ASN A 292 5.39 20.37 14.70
CA ASN A 292 4.97 21.71 15.11
C ASN A 292 6.03 22.47 15.94
N GLN A 293 7.24 21.91 16.07
CA GLN A 293 8.35 22.46 16.85
C GLN A 293 9.63 22.51 16.01
N ASN A 294 9.50 23.00 14.78
CA ASN A 294 10.62 23.13 13.81
C ASN A 294 11.34 21.81 13.49
N GLY A 295 10.68 20.66 13.67
CA GLY A 295 11.18 19.37 13.20
C GLY A 295 11.39 19.35 11.68
N SER A 296 12.43 18.64 11.23
CA SER A 296 12.77 18.51 9.81
C SER A 296 13.18 17.10 9.43
N CYS A 297 13.23 16.81 8.12
CA CYS A 297 13.64 15.50 7.58
C CYS A 297 14.43 15.64 6.28
N LEU A 298 15.37 16.58 6.25
CA LEU A 298 16.25 16.80 5.10
C LEU A 298 17.50 15.92 5.23
N PHE A 299 17.34 14.65 4.87
CA PHE A 299 18.41 13.65 4.87
C PHE A 299 18.89 13.33 3.45
N ASP A 300 20.21 13.18 3.29
CA ASP A 300 20.85 12.84 2.03
C ASP A 300 21.04 11.33 1.82
N GLY A 301 20.75 10.52 2.83
CA GLY A 301 20.86 9.06 2.78
C GLY A 301 20.10 8.35 3.91
N PRO A 302 19.98 7.02 3.83
CA PRO A 302 19.39 6.23 4.89
C PRO A 302 20.14 6.38 6.22
N LEU A 303 19.45 6.09 7.33
CA LEU A 303 20.07 5.87 8.62
C LEU A 303 20.88 4.58 8.61
N ASP A 304 21.92 4.53 9.43
CA ASP A 304 22.65 3.32 9.73
C ASP A 304 21.88 2.47 10.76
N GLU A 305 22.11 1.15 10.76
CA GLU A 305 21.43 0.22 11.65
C GLU A 305 21.60 0.57 13.15
N ASN A 306 22.81 1.00 13.53
CA ASN A 306 23.12 1.42 14.90
C ASN A 306 22.40 2.71 15.34
N GLN A 307 21.81 3.46 14.41
CA GLN A 307 21.04 4.67 14.71
C GLN A 307 19.57 4.35 14.99
N LEU A 308 19.03 3.23 14.50
CA LEU A 308 17.59 2.97 14.56
C LEU A 308 17.04 2.97 15.99
N ASP A 309 17.73 2.31 16.92
CA ASP A 309 17.28 2.31 18.31
C ASP A 309 17.30 3.70 18.94
N LEU A 310 18.32 4.51 18.64
CA LEU A 310 18.38 5.90 19.12
C LEU A 310 17.17 6.70 18.65
N TRP A 311 16.70 6.45 17.43
CA TRP A 311 15.59 7.17 16.81
C TRP A 311 14.21 6.67 17.23
N PHE A 312 14.02 5.36 17.27
CA PHE A 312 12.69 4.74 17.32
C PHE A 312 12.40 3.98 18.61
N HIS A 313 13.42 3.65 19.42
CA HIS A 313 13.19 2.85 20.62
C HIS A 313 12.38 3.66 21.66
N PRO A 314 11.23 3.15 22.16
CA PRO A 314 10.36 3.89 23.07
C PRO A 314 11.03 4.43 24.34
N LYS A 315 11.99 3.66 24.89
CA LYS A 315 12.81 4.06 26.05
C LYS A 315 13.58 5.37 25.86
N ASN A 316 13.96 5.72 24.63
CA ASN A 316 14.74 6.93 24.35
C ASN A 316 13.89 8.21 24.39
N ARG A 317 12.55 8.07 24.50
CA ARG A 317 11.59 9.19 24.59
C ARG A 317 11.73 10.23 23.47
N GLY A 318 12.32 9.82 22.33
CA GLY A 318 12.41 10.64 21.13
C GLY A 318 11.06 10.79 20.44
N VAL A 319 10.99 11.73 19.50
CA VAL A 319 9.78 12.08 18.76
C VAL A 319 9.34 10.94 17.81
N ASN A 320 10.23 10.08 17.33
CA ASN A 320 9.91 9.11 16.28
C ASN A 320 9.43 7.73 16.78
N LYS A 321 9.27 7.55 18.10
CA LYS A 321 8.98 6.24 18.72
C LYS A 321 7.58 5.64 18.46
N GLU A 322 6.63 6.46 18.03
CA GLU A 322 5.20 6.11 17.94
C GLU A 322 4.97 4.84 17.10
N ALA A 323 5.75 4.64 16.03
CA ALA A 323 5.59 3.47 15.17
C ALA A 323 5.82 2.14 15.91
N ARG A 324 6.88 2.06 16.74
CA ARG A 324 7.17 0.84 17.52
C ARG A 324 6.16 0.64 18.65
N GLU A 325 5.69 1.71 19.30
CA GLU A 325 4.66 1.66 20.33
C GLU A 325 3.32 1.14 19.75
N VAL A 326 2.87 1.70 18.63
CA VAL A 326 1.63 1.29 17.95
C VAL A 326 1.72 -0.14 17.41
N ASN A 327 2.87 -0.52 16.83
CA ASN A 327 3.08 -1.86 16.30
C ASN A 327 3.02 -2.94 17.38
N HIS A 328 3.47 -2.64 18.60
CA HIS A 328 3.34 -3.57 19.72
C HIS A 328 1.86 -3.91 19.99
N LEU A 329 0.99 -2.90 20.03
CA LEU A 329 -0.46 -3.08 20.24
C LEU A 329 -1.12 -3.82 19.06
N ILE A 330 -0.70 -3.52 17.82
CA ILE A 330 -1.15 -4.23 16.62
C ILE A 330 -0.78 -5.71 16.70
N GLN A 331 0.48 -6.03 16.97
CA GLN A 331 0.95 -7.43 17.05
C GLN A 331 0.19 -8.21 18.14
N GLN A 332 -0.06 -7.59 19.29
CA GLN A 332 -0.87 -8.18 20.35
C GLN A 332 -2.32 -8.46 19.89
N ALA A 333 -2.96 -7.49 19.23
CA ALA A 333 -4.34 -7.64 18.76
C ALA A 333 -4.50 -8.71 17.67
N LEU A 334 -3.46 -8.93 16.85
CA LEU A 334 -3.49 -9.91 15.75
C LEU A 334 -3.08 -11.33 16.18
N GLN A 335 -2.59 -11.51 17.41
CA GLN A 335 -2.12 -12.81 17.88
C GLN A 335 -3.25 -13.85 17.83
N GLY A 336 -2.98 -14.98 17.16
CA GLY A 336 -3.94 -16.08 17.02
C GLY A 336 -5.04 -15.85 15.97
N THR A 337 -4.96 -14.78 15.17
CA THR A 337 -5.92 -14.48 14.11
C THR A 337 -5.46 -14.98 12.74
N SER A 338 -6.35 -14.95 11.75
CA SER A 338 -6.02 -15.27 10.35
C SER A 338 -5.43 -14.09 9.58
N ILE A 339 -5.43 -12.89 10.19
CA ILE A 339 -4.90 -11.67 9.60
C ILE A 339 -3.37 -11.72 9.63
N LYS A 340 -2.74 -11.61 8.46
CA LYS A 340 -1.28 -11.65 8.32
C LYS A 340 -0.69 -10.27 8.42
N LEU A 341 0.47 -10.14 9.05
CA LEU A 341 1.20 -8.88 9.06
C LEU A 341 1.86 -8.63 7.70
N LEU A 342 1.67 -7.41 7.18
CA LEU A 342 2.51 -6.81 6.16
C LEU A 342 3.51 -5.91 6.89
N GLU A 343 4.62 -6.51 7.29
CA GLU A 343 5.66 -5.87 8.09
C GLU A 343 6.57 -4.99 7.22
N VAL A 344 6.35 -3.68 7.30
CA VAL A 344 7.11 -2.68 6.54
C VAL A 344 7.84 -1.70 7.43
N SER A 345 7.68 -1.77 8.75
CA SER A 345 8.20 -0.75 9.66
C SER A 345 9.71 -0.75 9.73
N HIS A 346 10.33 -1.91 10.00
CA HIS A 346 11.78 -2.01 10.19
C HIS A 346 12.55 -1.52 8.95
N LEU A 347 12.28 -2.06 7.76
CA LEU A 347 12.89 -1.57 6.52
C LEU A 347 12.65 -0.07 6.27
N SER A 348 11.54 0.48 6.77
CA SER A 348 11.21 1.90 6.58
C SER A 348 11.93 2.81 7.56
N GLU A 349 12.36 2.32 8.73
CA GLU A 349 13.11 3.08 9.75
C GLU A 349 14.48 3.52 9.23
N PHE A 350 15.05 2.81 8.26
CA PHE A 350 16.29 3.24 7.60
C PHE A 350 16.06 4.46 6.71
N ARG A 351 14.86 4.66 6.16
CA ARG A 351 14.65 5.47 4.96
C ARG A 351 14.35 6.94 5.24
N ALA A 352 15.07 7.55 6.18
CA ALA A 352 14.93 8.98 6.49
C ALA A 352 15.08 9.90 5.25
N ASP A 353 15.80 9.44 4.23
CA ASP A 353 15.99 10.09 2.93
C ASP A 353 14.75 10.09 2.02
N ALA A 354 13.72 9.30 2.28
CA ALA A 354 12.65 9.05 1.31
C ALA A 354 11.40 9.94 1.48
N HIS A 355 11.39 10.90 2.41
CA HIS A 355 10.26 11.78 2.68
C HIS A 355 10.14 12.97 1.71
N PRO A 356 8.92 13.47 1.39
CA PRO A 356 8.75 14.69 0.63
C PRO A 356 9.35 15.94 1.30
N ALA A 357 9.46 15.96 2.62
CA ALA A 357 10.01 17.07 3.40
C ALA A 357 9.42 18.43 2.96
N ILE A 358 10.18 19.24 2.25
CA ILE A 358 9.78 20.58 1.77
C ILE A 358 9.18 20.58 0.35
N TRP A 359 9.37 19.51 -0.43
CA TRP A 359 8.98 19.44 -1.84
C TRP A 359 7.51 19.05 -2.02
N LEU A 360 6.60 19.89 -1.49
CA LEU A 360 5.16 19.61 -1.41
C LEU A 360 4.35 20.11 -2.62
N GLY A 361 4.99 20.77 -3.58
CA GLY A 361 4.36 21.25 -4.82
C GLY A 361 3.48 22.50 -4.66
N LYS A 362 3.57 23.19 -3.51
CA LYS A 362 2.95 24.49 -3.24
C LYS A 362 3.90 25.33 -2.39
N GLN A 363 4.17 26.58 -2.82
CA GLN A 363 5.18 27.46 -2.21
C GLN A 363 4.98 27.64 -0.70
N ASP A 364 3.75 27.92 -0.25
CA ASP A 364 3.48 28.19 1.17
C ASP A 364 3.18 26.94 2.00
N ALA A 365 3.24 25.73 1.41
CA ALA A 365 2.81 24.53 2.13
C ALA A 365 3.65 24.27 3.38
N VAL A 366 4.97 24.49 3.31
CA VAL A 366 5.87 24.28 4.45
C VAL A 366 5.61 25.30 5.55
N ALA A 367 5.37 26.56 5.20
CA ALA A 367 5.06 27.60 6.17
C ALA A 367 3.73 27.35 6.91
N ILE A 368 2.74 26.74 6.22
CA ILE A 368 1.42 26.49 6.78
C ILE A 368 1.36 25.16 7.55
N TRP A 369 2.00 24.10 7.03
CA TRP A 369 1.82 22.72 7.50
C TRP A 369 3.08 22.07 8.07
N GLY A 370 4.23 22.74 8.01
CA GLY A 370 5.53 22.15 8.32
C GLY A 370 6.05 21.25 7.19
N GLN A 371 7.16 20.57 7.46
CA GLN A 371 7.73 19.57 6.55
C GLN A 371 6.95 18.25 6.63
N ASP A 372 6.73 17.59 5.50
CA ASP A 372 6.12 16.25 5.49
C ASP A 372 7.20 15.18 5.71
N CYS A 373 7.39 14.83 6.99
CA CYS A 373 8.31 13.78 7.45
C CYS A 373 7.58 12.50 7.85
N MET A 374 6.36 12.32 7.34
CA MET A 374 5.49 11.18 7.63
C MET A 374 5.15 10.40 6.37
N HIS A 375 4.66 11.07 5.32
CA HIS A 375 4.41 10.43 4.02
C HIS A 375 5.69 10.25 3.22
N TRP A 376 5.60 9.53 2.10
CA TRP A 376 6.76 9.18 1.30
C TRP A 376 6.70 9.75 -0.10
N CYS A 377 7.88 10.09 -0.63
CA CYS A 377 8.04 10.41 -2.03
C CYS A 377 7.65 9.22 -2.91
N LEU A 378 7.04 9.53 -4.05
CA LEU A 378 6.64 8.59 -5.07
C LEU A 378 7.24 9.00 -6.43
N PRO A 379 7.89 8.07 -7.17
CA PRO A 379 8.36 6.75 -6.72
C PRO A 379 9.35 6.86 -5.53
N GLY A 380 9.45 5.78 -4.75
CA GLY A 380 10.27 5.75 -3.54
C GLY A 380 10.00 4.51 -2.68
N LEU A 381 10.17 4.65 -1.35
CA LEU A 381 10.02 3.57 -0.38
C LEU A 381 8.73 2.73 -0.54
N PRO A 382 7.53 3.32 -0.78
CA PRO A 382 6.32 2.53 -0.95
C PRO A 382 6.36 1.54 -2.12
N ASP A 383 7.22 1.74 -3.11
CA ASP A 383 7.40 0.78 -4.22
C ASP A 383 7.96 -0.55 -3.71
N THR A 384 8.83 -0.53 -2.71
CA THR A 384 9.32 -1.75 -2.03
C THR A 384 8.20 -2.44 -1.24
N TRP A 385 7.30 -1.67 -0.62
CA TRP A 385 6.12 -2.26 0.03
C TRP A 385 5.20 -2.93 -1.01
N VAL A 386 5.13 -2.40 -2.23
CA VAL A 386 4.37 -3.01 -3.33
C VAL A 386 4.99 -4.35 -3.72
N ASP A 387 6.32 -4.43 -3.82
CA ASP A 387 7.02 -5.68 -4.10
C ASP A 387 6.68 -6.75 -3.04
N ILE A 388 6.77 -6.40 -1.75
CA ILE A 388 6.46 -7.30 -0.63
C ILE A 388 4.98 -7.70 -0.63
N LEU A 389 4.07 -6.74 -0.80
CA LEU A 389 2.63 -7.00 -0.87
C LEU A 389 2.30 -7.96 -2.02
N SER A 390 2.94 -7.76 -3.18
CA SER A 390 2.70 -8.59 -4.36
C SER A 390 3.14 -10.03 -4.12
N GLU A 391 4.34 -10.24 -3.60
CA GLU A 391 4.82 -11.58 -3.22
C GLU A 391 3.89 -12.23 -2.18
N ILE A 392 3.45 -11.50 -1.16
CA ILE A 392 2.50 -12.04 -0.16
C ILE A 392 1.18 -12.43 -0.83
N ILE A 393 0.59 -11.59 -1.67
CA ILE A 393 -0.67 -11.90 -2.36
C ILE A 393 -0.51 -13.14 -3.23
N LEU A 394 0.51 -13.20 -4.07
CA LEU A 394 0.71 -14.31 -5.00
C LEU A 394 0.95 -15.63 -4.26
N ASN A 395 1.80 -15.64 -3.22
CA ASN A 395 2.02 -16.82 -2.38
C ASN A 395 0.75 -17.31 -1.66
N ASN A 396 -0.23 -16.42 -1.41
CA ASN A 396 -1.51 -16.81 -0.83
C ASN A 396 -2.46 -17.39 -1.88
N LEU A 397 -2.47 -16.83 -3.09
CA LEU A 397 -3.32 -17.31 -4.19
C LEU A 397 -2.87 -18.66 -4.76
N GLU A 398 -1.59 -19.01 -4.65
CA GLU A 398 -1.09 -20.32 -5.06
C GLU A 398 -1.40 -21.44 -4.05
N ARG A 399 -1.68 -21.08 -2.79
CA ARG A 399 -1.88 -22.04 -1.68
C ARG A 399 -3.34 -22.32 -1.34
N GLY A 400 -4.28 -21.52 -1.87
CA GLY A 400 -5.71 -21.67 -1.68
C GLY A 400 -6.40 -21.92 -3.01
#